data_AF-A0AB35YXZ1-F1
#
_entry.id   AF-A0AB35YXZ1-F1
#
_cell.length_a   1.000
_cell.length_b   1.000
_cell.length_c   1.000
_cell.angle_alpha   90.00
_cell.angle_beta   90.00
_cell.angle_gamma   90.00
#
_symmetry.space_group_name_H-M   'P 1'
#
loop_
_entity.id
_entity.type
_entity.pdbx_description
1 polymer ?
#
loop_
_entity_poly.entity_id
_entity_poly.type
_entity_poly.pdbx_seq_one_letter_code
_entity_poly.pdbx_strand_id
1 'polypeptide(L)'
;MTKIIYTFILICFISSCSEDYCLLKDGTYKVEFDEEFFSFQYKVKSDTIEANYGDQTMTSIIEWISDNECFLNDLPSHITYKDDLDKSTYTFGKPFYGLIKCSKDTIYFNLMRNENNIANSGKLIKID
;
A
#
# COMPACT_ATOMS: atom_id res chain seq x y z
N MET A 1 -32.45 -24.75 52.19
CA MET A 1 -32.30 -25.42 50.88
C MET A 1 -32.02 -24.36 49.83
N THR A 2 -30.94 -24.57 49.10
CA THR A 2 -30.16 -23.62 48.30
C THR A 2 -30.68 -23.52 46.86
N LYS A 3 -30.79 -22.31 46.28
CA LYS A 3 -30.79 -22.05 44.82
C LYS A 3 -30.19 -20.66 44.58
N ILE A 4 -28.87 -20.57 44.44
CA ILE A 4 -28.10 -20.48 43.18
C ILE A 4 -28.57 -19.28 42.33
N ILE A 5 -27.78 -18.21 42.45
CA ILE A 5 -27.81 -16.97 41.66
C ILE A 5 -27.26 -17.29 40.27
N TYR A 6 -28.04 -17.06 39.21
CA TYR A 6 -27.55 -17.07 37.85
C TYR A 6 -27.38 -15.63 37.37
N THR A 7 -26.22 -15.04 37.66
CA THR A 7 -25.77 -13.81 36.99
C THR A 7 -25.31 -14.21 35.59
N PHE A 8 -26.17 -14.02 34.59
CA PHE A 8 -25.78 -14.12 33.18
C PHE A 8 -24.98 -12.86 32.82
N ILE A 9 -23.67 -12.92 33.03
CA ILE A 9 -22.73 -11.95 32.47
C ILE A 9 -22.55 -12.32 31.00
N LEU A 10 -23.33 -11.68 30.13
CA LEU A 10 -23.14 -11.77 28.69
C LEU A 10 -22.06 -10.76 28.29
N ILE A 11 -20.79 -11.13 28.47
CA ILE A 11 -19.66 -10.43 27.85
C ILE A 11 -19.57 -10.94 26.41
N CYS A 12 -20.23 -10.25 25.49
CA CYS A 12 -19.93 -10.38 24.07
C CYS A 12 -18.68 -9.53 23.76
N PHE A 13 -17.49 -10.08 24.04
CA PHE A 13 -16.29 -9.71 23.30
C PHE A 13 -16.41 -10.36 21.91
N ILE A 14 -17.20 -9.74 21.03
CA ILE A 14 -17.11 -9.99 19.61
C ILE A 14 -16.31 -8.83 19.04
N SER A 15 -15.00 -8.88 19.29
CA SER A 15 -14.03 -8.19 18.45
C SER A 15 -14.01 -8.96 17.12
N SER A 16 -15.02 -8.74 16.27
CA SER A 16 -14.94 -9.22 14.89
C SER A 16 -13.86 -8.41 14.21
N CYS A 17 -12.76 -9.08 13.83
CA CYS A 17 -11.72 -8.54 12.98
C CYS A 17 -12.35 -7.72 11.85
N SER A 18 -12.15 -6.40 11.84
CA SER A 18 -12.11 -5.72 10.56
C SER A 18 -10.78 -6.12 9.95
N GLU A 19 -10.83 -6.87 8.85
CA GLU A 19 -9.77 -6.75 7.87
C GLU A 19 -9.79 -5.27 7.46
N ASP A 20 -8.90 -4.47 8.04
CA ASP A 20 -8.75 -3.08 7.66
C ASP A 20 -8.12 -3.07 6.25
N TYR A 21 -8.97 -3.19 5.23
CA TYR A 21 -8.55 -3.15 3.83
C TYR A 21 -7.80 -1.86 3.55
N CYS A 22 -6.62 -1.99 2.97
CA CYS A 22 -5.77 -0.87 2.65
C CYS A 22 -6.11 -0.29 1.28
N LEU A 23 -7.17 0.51 1.22
CA LEU A 23 -7.55 1.19 -0.01
C LEU A 23 -6.85 2.55 -0.14
N LEU A 24 -6.26 2.80 -1.30
CA LEU A 24 -5.81 4.12 -1.74
C LEU A 24 -7.03 5.02 -1.95
N LYS A 25 -7.22 6.01 -1.07
CA LYS A 25 -8.31 6.98 -1.17
C LYS A 25 -7.86 8.19 -1.98
N ASP A 26 -8.81 8.92 -2.55
CA ASP A 26 -8.55 10.21 -3.19
C ASP A 26 -7.75 11.14 -2.26
N GLY A 27 -6.76 11.81 -2.85
CA GLY A 27 -5.88 12.73 -2.14
C GLY A 27 -4.45 12.73 -2.67
N THR A 28 -3.61 13.53 -2.02
CA THR A 28 -2.21 13.70 -2.37
C THR A 28 -1.35 12.98 -1.35
N TYR A 29 -0.50 12.08 -1.81
CA TYR A 29 0.38 11.26 -0.97
C TYR A 29 1.82 11.60 -1.26
N LYS A 30 2.58 11.89 -0.20
CA LYS A 30 4.03 11.86 -0.24
C LYS A 30 4.48 10.41 -0.11
N VAL A 31 5.39 9.97 -0.97
CA VAL A 31 6.02 8.65 -0.87
C VAL A 31 7.35 8.79 -0.14
N GLU A 32 7.54 7.99 0.89
CA GLU A 32 8.80 7.87 1.62
C GLU A 32 9.21 6.40 1.63
N PHE A 33 10.28 6.07 0.91
CA PHE A 33 10.93 4.76 1.00
C PHE A 33 11.78 4.70 2.27
N ASP A 34 11.91 3.51 2.85
CA ASP A 34 12.73 3.27 4.06
C ASP A 34 14.21 3.48 3.77
N GLU A 35 14.66 3.12 2.57
CA GLU A 35 15.96 3.50 2.05
C GLU A 35 15.86 4.83 1.28
N GLU A 36 16.61 5.84 1.71
CA GLU A 36 16.57 7.21 1.16
C GLU A 36 17.15 7.27 -0.26
N PHE A 37 16.32 6.93 -1.25
CA PHE A 37 16.69 7.07 -2.65
C PHE A 37 16.10 8.34 -3.27
N PHE A 38 14.78 8.57 -3.12
CA PHE A 38 14.07 9.67 -3.79
C PHE A 38 12.78 10.07 -3.06
N SER A 39 12.41 11.36 -3.15
CA SER A 39 11.11 11.87 -2.69
C SER A 39 10.25 12.22 -3.90
N PHE A 40 9.01 11.73 -3.92
CA PHE A 40 8.03 12.02 -4.96
C PHE A 40 6.61 11.98 -4.38
N GLN A 41 5.65 12.44 -5.17
CA GLN A 41 4.25 12.52 -4.75
C GLN A 41 3.33 11.82 -5.73
N TYR A 42 2.26 11.24 -5.19
CA TYR A 42 1.12 10.78 -5.96
C TYR A 42 -0.08 11.65 -5.69
N LYS A 43 -0.88 11.89 -6.72
CA LYS A 43 -2.25 12.37 -6.58
C LYS A 43 -3.20 11.29 -7.05
N VAL A 44 -3.98 10.77 -6.12
CA VAL A 44 -4.98 9.73 -6.36
C VAL A 44 -6.32 10.40 -6.61
N LYS A 45 -7.00 10.00 -7.68
CA LYS A 45 -8.36 10.42 -8.02
C LYS A 45 -9.14 9.24 -8.58
N SER A 46 -10.11 8.74 -7.83
CA SER A 46 -10.84 7.51 -8.13
C SER A 46 -9.83 6.39 -8.46
N ASP A 47 -9.85 5.90 -9.70
CA ASP A 47 -8.99 4.79 -10.13
C ASP A 47 -7.74 5.25 -10.90
N THR A 48 -7.41 6.54 -10.79
CA THR A 48 -6.25 7.13 -11.48
C THR A 48 -5.23 7.66 -10.49
N ILE A 49 -3.96 7.56 -10.89
CA ILE A 49 -2.83 8.10 -10.15
C ILE A 49 -2.01 9.01 -11.05
N GLU A 50 -1.67 10.17 -10.53
CA GLU A 50 -0.73 11.10 -11.14
C GLU A 50 0.54 11.14 -10.28
N ALA A 51 1.65 10.63 -10.81
CA ALA A 51 2.95 10.65 -10.19
C ALA A 51 3.70 11.93 -10.58
N ASN A 52 4.18 12.67 -9.58
CA ASN A 52 4.95 13.90 -9.75
C ASN A 52 6.37 13.72 -9.21
N TYR A 53 7.38 13.90 -10.08
CA TYR A 53 8.80 13.82 -9.76
C TYR A 53 9.57 14.99 -10.37
N GLY A 54 9.97 15.97 -9.55
CA GLY A 54 10.53 17.22 -10.05
C GLY A 54 9.54 17.93 -10.98
N ASP A 55 9.97 18.22 -12.22
CA ASP A 55 9.14 18.83 -13.26
C ASP A 55 8.38 17.81 -14.13
N GLN A 56 8.50 16.51 -13.83
CA GLN A 56 7.85 15.44 -14.59
C GLN A 56 6.55 15.00 -13.92
N THR A 57 5.51 14.86 -14.73
CA THR A 57 4.19 14.37 -14.33
C THR A 57 3.78 13.22 -15.24
N MET A 58 3.30 12.12 -14.65
CA MET A 58 2.79 10.98 -15.39
C MET A 58 1.45 10.53 -14.79
N THR A 59 0.43 10.38 -15.61
CA THR A 59 -0.89 9.89 -15.19
C THR A 59 -1.12 8.48 -15.71
N SER A 60 -1.66 7.62 -14.87
CA SER A 60 -2.02 6.25 -15.22
C SER A 60 -3.25 5.77 -14.45
N ILE A 61 -3.79 4.63 -14.86
CA ILE A 61 -4.82 3.90 -14.11
C ILE A 61 -4.12 3.06 -13.04
N ILE A 62 -4.73 2.95 -11.86
CA ILE A 62 -4.30 2.02 -10.82
C ILE A 62 -4.76 0.61 -11.21
N GLU A 63 -3.80 -0.27 -11.49
CA GLU A 63 -4.10 -1.66 -11.85
C GLU A 63 -4.07 -2.54 -10.60
N TRP A 64 -5.24 -2.86 -10.04
CA TRP A 64 -5.36 -3.71 -8.86
C TRP A 64 -5.16 -5.19 -9.21
N ILE A 65 -4.36 -5.89 -8.40
CA ILE A 65 -4.14 -7.35 -8.44
C ILE A 65 -5.08 -8.03 -7.44
N SER A 66 -5.17 -7.44 -6.25
CA SER A 66 -6.02 -7.86 -5.13
C SER A 66 -6.39 -6.62 -4.30
N ASP A 67 -7.15 -6.79 -3.21
CA ASP A 67 -7.61 -5.66 -2.37
C ASP A 67 -6.46 -4.86 -1.74
N ASN A 68 -5.27 -5.45 -1.60
CA ASN A 68 -4.11 -4.82 -1.00
C ASN A 68 -2.90 -4.76 -1.94
N GLU A 69 -3.05 -5.16 -3.20
CA GLU A 69 -1.94 -5.22 -4.15
C GLU A 69 -2.29 -4.51 -5.44
N CYS A 70 -1.42 -3.59 -5.87
CA CYS A 70 -1.63 -2.85 -7.10
C CYS A 70 -0.34 -2.50 -7.82
N PHE A 71 -0.45 -2.30 -9.12
CA PHE A 71 0.58 -1.60 -9.87
C PHE A 71 0.27 -0.11 -9.88
N LEU A 72 1.23 0.66 -9.38
CA LEU A 72 1.30 2.10 -9.59
C LEU A 72 2.34 2.29 -10.70
N ASN A 73 1.91 2.67 -11.91
CA ASN A 73 2.87 3.06 -12.95
C ASN A 73 3.49 4.38 -12.51
N ASP A 74 4.61 4.30 -11.82
CA ASP A 74 5.35 5.45 -11.33
C ASP A 74 6.73 5.56 -11.96
N LEU A 75 7.26 6.77 -12.01
CA LEU A 75 8.59 7.04 -12.57
C LEU A 75 9.73 6.30 -11.81
N PRO A 76 9.67 6.10 -10.48
CA PRO A 76 10.66 5.34 -9.73
C PRO A 76 10.68 3.83 -9.95
N SER A 77 9.55 3.18 -10.27
CA SER A 77 9.57 1.76 -10.66
C SER A 77 10.42 1.57 -11.91
N HIS A 78 10.47 2.52 -12.84
CA HIS A 78 11.44 2.49 -13.93
C HIS A 78 12.91 2.61 -13.50
N ILE A 79 13.21 3.28 -12.38
CA ILE A 79 14.57 3.44 -11.87
C ILE A 79 15.04 2.14 -11.20
N THR A 80 14.25 1.59 -10.27
CA THR A 80 14.55 0.28 -9.66
C THR A 80 14.58 -0.84 -10.69
N TYR A 81 13.68 -0.81 -11.68
CA TYR A 81 13.61 -1.80 -12.76
C TYR A 81 14.74 -1.69 -13.79
N LYS A 82 15.42 -0.53 -13.86
CA LYS A 82 16.60 -0.33 -14.72
C LYS A 82 17.89 -0.75 -14.02
N ASP A 83 17.98 -0.53 -12.71
CA ASP A 83 19.15 -0.88 -11.91
C ASP A 83 19.18 -2.38 -11.54
N ASP A 84 18.02 -3.04 -11.44
CA ASP A 84 17.94 -4.50 -11.28
C ASP A 84 18.17 -5.22 -12.63
N LEU A 85 19.39 -5.72 -12.80
CA LEU A 85 19.82 -6.52 -13.96
C LEU A 85 18.98 -7.79 -14.19
N ASP A 86 18.22 -8.25 -13.20
CA ASP A 86 17.52 -9.53 -13.24
C ASP A 86 16.00 -9.38 -13.21
N LYS A 87 15.48 -8.83 -14.32
CA LYS A 87 14.05 -8.64 -14.57
C LYS A 87 13.22 -9.93 -14.50
N SER A 88 13.89 -11.09 -14.55
CA SER A 88 13.27 -12.42 -14.45
C SER A 88 12.52 -12.64 -13.13
N THR A 89 12.85 -11.86 -12.11
CA THR A 89 12.27 -11.99 -10.76
C THR A 89 10.96 -11.24 -10.56
N TYR A 90 10.51 -10.42 -11.53
CA TYR A 90 9.28 -9.62 -11.42
C TYR A 90 8.03 -10.34 -11.92
N THR A 91 6.95 -10.28 -11.15
CA THR A 91 5.61 -10.69 -11.61
C THR A 91 5.17 -9.78 -12.76
N PHE A 92 4.72 -10.35 -13.88
CA PHE A 92 4.32 -9.63 -15.10
C PHE A 92 5.35 -8.63 -15.66
N GLY A 93 6.61 -8.76 -15.25
CA GLY A 93 7.66 -7.83 -15.66
C GLY A 93 7.49 -6.41 -15.13
N LYS A 94 6.90 -6.17 -13.96
CA LYS A 94 7.01 -4.88 -13.24
C LYS A 94 6.84 -5.08 -11.72
N PRO A 95 7.44 -4.23 -10.86
CA PRO A 95 7.19 -4.32 -9.42
C PRO A 95 5.74 -3.93 -9.11
N PHE A 96 5.22 -4.41 -7.98
CA PHE A 96 3.90 -4.03 -7.48
C PHE A 96 3.98 -3.59 -6.02
N TYR A 97 2.99 -2.81 -5.59
CA TYR A 97 2.87 -2.33 -4.21
C TYR A 97 1.98 -3.31 -3.46
N GLY A 98 2.53 -3.97 -2.44
CA GLY A 98 1.77 -4.69 -1.41
C GLY A 98 1.51 -3.76 -0.23
N LEU A 99 0.26 -3.36 -0.05
CA LEU A 99 -0.20 -2.46 1.01
C LEU A 99 -0.40 -3.28 2.29
N ILE A 100 0.46 -3.04 3.29
CA ILE A 100 0.62 -3.91 4.46
C ILE A 100 -0.30 -3.48 5.59
N LYS A 101 -0.35 -2.17 5.85
CA LYS A 101 -1.01 -1.60 7.02
C LYS A 101 -1.44 -0.18 6.74
N CYS A 102 -2.63 0.17 7.19
CA CYS A 102 -3.18 1.50 7.10
C CYS A 102 -3.37 2.08 8.50
N SER A 103 -2.97 3.33 8.67
CA SER A 103 -3.08 4.05 9.93
C SER A 103 -3.37 5.52 9.64
N LYS A 104 -4.63 5.92 9.80
CA LYS A 104 -5.10 7.30 9.60
C LYS A 104 -4.75 7.82 8.19
N ASP A 105 -3.67 8.59 8.08
CA ASP A 105 -3.21 9.25 6.86
C ASP A 105 -2.02 8.53 6.24
N THR A 106 -1.64 7.36 6.74
CA THR A 106 -0.44 6.63 6.31
C THR A 106 -0.79 5.22 5.89
N ILE A 107 -0.29 4.82 4.71
CA ILE A 107 -0.34 3.45 4.20
C ILE A 107 1.10 2.95 4.12
N TYR A 108 1.43 1.91 4.86
CA TYR A 108 2.72 1.22 4.77
C TYR A 108 2.67 0.23 3.62
N PHE A 109 3.73 0.16 2.83
CA PHE A 109 3.79 -0.72 1.67
C PHE A 109 5.14 -1.44 1.58
N ASN A 110 5.12 -2.59 0.90
CA ASN A 110 6.29 -3.22 0.32
C ASN A 110 6.24 -3.07 -1.20
N LEU A 111 7.33 -2.63 -1.81
CA LEU A 111 7.53 -2.72 -3.24
C LEU A 111 8.04 -4.13 -3.56
N MET A 112 7.18 -4.96 -4.12
CA MET A 112 7.40 -6.38 -4.34
C MET A 112 7.94 -6.64 -5.75
N ARG A 113 8.93 -7.54 -5.87
CA ARG A 113 9.29 -8.14 -7.17
C ARG A 113 8.34 -9.28 -7.49
N ASN A 114 8.13 -10.16 -6.53
CA ASN A 114 7.15 -11.23 -6.53
C ASN A 114 6.65 -11.46 -5.09
N GLU A 115 5.69 -12.36 -4.90
CA GLU A 115 5.12 -12.70 -3.59
C GLU A 115 6.14 -12.99 -2.47
N ASN A 116 7.35 -13.46 -2.82
CA ASN A 116 8.37 -13.88 -1.87
C ASN A 116 9.59 -12.94 -1.82
N ASN A 117 9.58 -11.83 -2.56
CA ASN A 117 10.75 -10.96 -2.70
C ASN A 117 10.37 -9.48 -2.64
N ILE A 118 10.82 -8.81 -1.59
CA ILE A 118 10.65 -7.37 -1.36
C ILE A 118 11.87 -6.65 -1.97
N ALA A 119 11.62 -5.75 -2.91
CA ALA A 119 12.64 -4.86 -3.47
C ALA A 119 12.94 -3.68 -2.54
N ASN A 120 11.90 -3.09 -1.95
CA ASN A 120 12.00 -1.99 -1.00
C ASN A 120 10.72 -1.93 -0.15
N SER A 121 10.72 -1.12 0.90
CA SER A 121 9.58 -0.86 1.78
C SER A 121 9.43 0.64 1.99
N GLY A 122 8.27 1.07 2.48
CA GLY A 122 8.05 2.47 2.77
C GLY A 122 6.62 2.80 3.18
N LYS A 123 6.28 4.07 3.01
CA LYS A 123 4.97 4.61 3.37
C LYS A 123 4.48 5.67 2.38
N LEU A 124 3.18 5.64 2.13
CA LEU A 124 2.40 6.66 1.45
C LEU A 124 1.73 7.50 2.53
N ILE A 125 2.11 8.77 2.65
CA ILE A 125 1.59 9.69 3.67
C ILE A 125 0.69 10.70 2.97
N LYS A 126 -0.61 10.69 3.26
CA LYS A 126 -1.56 11.68 2.77
C LYS A 126 -1.24 13.06 3.38
N ILE A 127 -1.13 14.09 2.55
CA ILE A 127 -0.68 15.44 2.92
C ILE A 127 -1.74 16.53 2.68
N ASP A 128 -2.96 16.16 2.27
CA ASP A 128 -4.10 17.06 2.06
C ASP A 128 -5.31 16.78 2.97
#